data_AF-A0A522Z4P6-F1
#
_entry.id   AF-A0A522Z4P6-F1
#
_cell.length_a   1.000
_cell.length_b   1.000
_cell.length_c   1.000
_cell.angle_alpha   90.00
_cell.angle_beta   90.00
_cell.angle_gamma   90.00
#
_symmetry.space_group_name_H-M   'P 1'
#
loop_
_entity.id
_entity.type
_entity.pdbx_description
1 polymer ?
#
loop_
_entity_poly.entity_id
_entity_poly.type
_entity_poly.pdbx_seq_one_letter_code
_entity_poly.pdbx_strand_id
1 'polypeptide(L)'
;MTKFLMAAVVAAVSVAAAHAAPAVSFDNGVDAKAFLSSAKKAAKEDKTDLKAAGLKYRAERDCARFTFSPDGPTVSEAVWLRSTEYDEECTQTGDPRHGGGRFCREVPRWTHRERVQLEVRNRQKLFPWERETFEVCLEGSWLNLYSVRTAHEYKANRNGGDYVLNAGARKAMDPDVNGIAAGAPTAKDKALTVEFKDQWASYYAGEKVKIKAALRREVEGWFDPTLKEVELEFDAADAYAIDFNAYAKDFSEALKPGKKYYVEWGFSRIGKVSKPTYMKVGDGPTAVYQPAGFVEIAALY
;
A
#
# COMPACT_ATOMS: atom_id res chain seq x y z
N MET A 1 4.44 43.81 17.84
CA MET A 1 3.57 43.34 16.72
C MET A 1 2.12 43.12 17.18
N THR A 2 1.53 44.08 17.91
CA THR A 2 0.18 43.94 18.48
C THR A 2 -0.77 45.08 18.14
N LYS A 3 -0.29 46.12 17.43
CA LYS A 3 -1.09 47.31 17.08
C LYS A 3 -1.63 47.31 15.64
N PHE A 4 -1.13 46.42 14.77
CA PHE A 4 -1.56 46.36 13.36
C PHE A 4 -2.79 45.45 13.11
N LEU A 5 -3.22 44.65 14.09
CA LEU A 5 -4.37 43.75 13.96
C LEU A 5 -5.72 44.40 14.30
N MET A 6 -5.75 45.57 14.95
CA MET A 6 -7.01 46.25 15.30
C MET A 6 -7.57 47.15 14.19
N ALA A 7 -6.76 47.58 13.22
CA ALA A 7 -7.23 48.49 12.16
C ALA A 7 -7.98 47.76 11.02
N ALA A 8 -7.73 46.47 10.79
CA ALA A 8 -8.32 45.72 9.68
C ALA A 8 -9.77 45.26 9.93
N VAL A 9 -10.21 45.19 11.20
CA VAL A 9 -11.58 44.74 11.54
C VAL A 9 -12.62 45.85 11.35
N VAL A 10 -12.21 47.12 11.41
CA VAL A 10 -13.14 48.26 11.27
C VAL A 10 -13.47 48.58 9.79
N ALA A 11 -12.58 48.23 8.86
CA ALA A 11 -12.78 48.52 7.43
C ALA A 11 -13.70 47.52 6.69
N ALA A 12 -13.92 46.32 7.25
CA ALA A 12 -14.74 45.28 6.60
C ALA A 12 -16.25 45.43 6.82
N VAL A 13 -16.69 46.35 7.69
CA VAL A 13 -18.11 46.52 8.04
C VAL A 13 -18.79 47.64 7.24
N SER A 14 -18.05 48.44 6.47
CA SER A 14 -18.60 49.66 5.83
C SER A 14 -19.32 49.42 4.49
N VAL A 15 -19.27 48.22 3.90
CA VAL A 15 -19.75 48.01 2.51
C VAL A 15 -20.98 47.09 2.41
N ALA A 16 -21.45 46.49 3.52
CA ALA A 16 -22.53 45.50 3.48
C ALA A 16 -23.64 45.77 4.52
N ALA A 17 -24.16 46.99 4.61
CA ALA A 17 -25.39 47.23 5.38
C ALA A 17 -26.08 48.56 5.00
N ALA A 18 -26.65 48.64 3.80
CA ALA A 18 -27.65 49.66 3.47
C ALA A 18 -29.06 49.29 4.00
N HIS A 19 -29.16 48.44 5.02
CA HIS A 19 -30.42 48.04 5.66
C HIS A 19 -30.33 48.36 7.16
N ALA A 20 -30.87 49.53 7.52
CA ALA A 20 -31.35 49.93 8.85
C ALA A 20 -30.71 49.25 10.09
N ALA A 21 -29.39 49.33 10.24
CA ALA A 21 -28.76 49.09 11.54
C ALA A 21 -28.85 50.36 12.40
N PRO A 22 -29.18 50.28 13.70
CA PRO A 22 -29.22 51.44 14.58
C PRO A 22 -27.85 52.11 14.63
N ALA A 23 -27.82 53.43 14.48
CA ALA A 23 -26.59 54.22 14.53
C ALA A 23 -25.87 54.01 15.86
N VAL A 24 -24.67 53.43 15.83
CA VAL A 24 -23.85 53.20 17.02
C VAL A 24 -23.25 54.55 17.44
N SER A 25 -23.69 55.08 18.59
CA SER A 25 -23.08 56.27 19.20
C SER A 25 -21.82 55.85 19.96
N PHE A 26 -20.67 56.36 19.54
CA PHE A 26 -19.37 56.08 20.17
C PHE A 26 -19.11 56.94 21.42
N ASP A 27 -19.93 57.95 21.66
CA ASP A 27 -19.73 58.92 22.76
C ASP A 27 -20.14 58.38 24.13
N ASN A 28 -20.98 57.34 24.18
CA ASN A 28 -21.49 56.76 25.44
C ASN A 28 -20.80 55.46 25.87
N GLY A 29 -19.64 55.15 25.27
CA GLY A 29 -18.93 53.89 25.52
C GLY A 29 -19.61 52.72 24.80
N VAL A 30 -18.88 52.07 23.90
CA VAL A 30 -19.39 50.89 23.20
C VAL A 30 -19.42 49.72 24.18
N ASP A 31 -20.62 49.26 24.55
CA ASP A 31 -20.78 48.00 25.26
C ASP A 31 -20.40 46.85 24.32
N ALA A 32 -19.11 46.52 24.33
CA ALA A 32 -18.52 45.47 23.52
C ALA A 32 -19.23 44.13 23.72
N LYS A 33 -19.86 43.89 24.89
CA LYS A 33 -20.55 42.65 25.21
C LYS A 33 -21.92 42.59 24.54
N ALA A 34 -22.67 43.70 24.52
CA ALA A 34 -23.93 43.83 23.81
C ALA A 34 -23.73 43.80 22.28
N PHE A 35 -22.66 44.40 21.79
CA PHE A 35 -22.29 44.31 20.38
C PHE A 35 -21.92 42.87 19.98
N LEU A 36 -21.07 42.19 20.77
CA LEU A 36 -20.71 40.79 20.50
C LEU A 36 -21.92 39.84 20.55
N SER A 37 -22.86 40.07 21.46
CA SER A 37 -24.07 39.24 21.57
C SER A 37 -24.99 39.43 20.37
N SER A 38 -25.12 40.68 19.90
CA SER A 38 -25.93 41.02 18.73
C SER A 38 -25.30 40.49 17.44
N ALA A 39 -23.97 40.60 17.29
CA ALA A 39 -23.23 40.01 16.18
C ALA A 39 -23.29 38.46 16.19
N LYS A 40 -23.18 37.82 17.36
CA LYS A 40 -23.37 36.36 17.47
C LYS A 40 -24.79 35.92 17.17
N LYS A 41 -25.80 36.74 17.47
CA LYS A 41 -27.20 36.47 17.16
C LYS A 41 -27.45 36.63 15.66
N ALA A 42 -26.97 37.71 15.06
CA ALA A 42 -27.00 37.92 13.61
C ALA A 42 -26.25 36.81 12.84
N ALA A 43 -25.06 36.40 13.27
CA ALA A 43 -24.33 35.28 12.67
C ALA A 43 -25.00 33.90 12.87
N LYS A 44 -25.87 33.76 13.88
CA LYS A 44 -26.68 32.55 14.08
C LYS A 44 -27.96 32.58 13.24
N GLU A 45 -28.53 33.76 13.02
CA GLU A 45 -29.72 33.98 12.17
C GLU A 45 -29.36 33.96 10.69
N ASP A 46 -28.16 34.44 10.34
CA ASP A 46 -27.53 34.30 9.03
C ASP A 46 -26.84 32.93 8.85
N LYS A 47 -27.43 31.90 9.47
CA LYS A 47 -27.30 30.51 9.03
C LYS A 47 -28.26 30.24 7.88
N THR A 48 -28.41 31.19 6.96
CA THR A 48 -28.68 30.74 5.61
C THR A 48 -27.50 29.85 5.30
N ASP A 49 -27.73 28.53 5.25
CA ASP A 49 -26.76 27.62 4.71
C ASP A 49 -26.44 28.22 3.33
N LEU A 50 -25.31 28.93 3.23
CA LEU A 50 -24.45 28.84 2.08
C LEU A 50 -24.14 27.34 2.03
N LYS A 51 -25.12 26.54 1.56
CA LYS A 51 -24.87 25.36 0.77
C LYS A 51 -24.04 25.95 -0.34
N ALA A 52 -22.73 26.04 -0.09
CA ALA A 52 -21.73 26.42 -1.06
C ALA A 52 -22.20 25.64 -2.27
N ALA A 53 -22.71 26.37 -3.27
CA ALA A 53 -23.29 25.76 -4.45
C ALA A 53 -22.16 24.88 -4.93
N GLY A 54 -22.30 23.58 -4.62
CA GLY A 54 -21.14 22.71 -4.52
C GLY A 54 -20.71 22.56 -5.94
N LEU A 55 -19.77 23.40 -6.37
CA LEU A 55 -19.14 23.27 -7.66
C LEU A 55 -18.56 21.87 -7.57
N LYS A 56 -19.24 20.92 -8.20
CA LYS A 56 -18.79 19.55 -8.33
C LYS A 56 -17.64 19.63 -9.31
N TYR A 57 -16.53 20.08 -8.79
CA TYR A 57 -15.27 20.14 -9.48
C TYR A 57 -14.78 18.70 -9.56
N ARG A 58 -14.71 18.19 -10.78
CA ARG A 58 -14.17 16.87 -11.06
C ARG A 58 -12.95 17.05 -11.94
N ALA A 59 -11.85 16.43 -11.56
CA ALA A 59 -10.68 16.32 -12.41
C ALA A 59 -10.41 14.85 -12.74
N GLU A 60 -9.96 14.58 -13.97
CA GLU A 60 -9.39 13.27 -14.30
C GLU A 60 -8.07 13.07 -13.56
N ARG A 61 -7.85 11.88 -13.03
CA ARG A 61 -6.56 11.51 -12.44
C ARG A 61 -5.81 10.62 -13.41
N ASP A 62 -4.67 11.10 -13.89
CA ASP A 62 -3.76 10.35 -14.76
C ASP A 62 -2.46 10.06 -14.02
N CYS A 63 -2.07 8.80 -13.96
CA CYS A 63 -0.94 8.33 -13.15
C CYS A 63 0.04 7.51 -13.97
N ALA A 64 1.33 7.77 -13.78
CA ALA A 64 2.41 6.93 -14.27
C ALA A 64 3.16 6.28 -13.10
N ARG A 65 3.54 5.01 -13.30
CA ARG A 65 4.29 4.23 -12.34
C ARG A 65 5.72 4.05 -12.83
N PHE A 66 6.67 4.34 -11.96
CA PHE A 66 8.10 4.25 -12.24
C PHE A 66 8.72 3.21 -11.32
N THR A 67 9.49 2.28 -11.89
CA THR A 67 10.14 1.22 -11.13
C THR A 67 11.64 1.23 -11.36
N PHE A 68 12.39 1.23 -10.26
CA PHE A 68 13.84 1.18 -10.25
C PHE A 68 14.29 -0.18 -9.71
N SER A 69 15.03 -0.93 -10.54
CA SER A 69 15.65 -2.19 -10.15
C SER A 69 17.03 -1.97 -9.48
N PRO A 70 17.64 -3.01 -8.89
CA PRO A 70 18.93 -2.89 -8.22
C PRO A 70 20.05 -2.43 -9.15
N ASP A 71 20.11 -2.98 -10.35
CA ASP A 71 21.13 -2.68 -11.37
C ASP A 71 20.58 -1.80 -12.50
N GLY A 72 19.36 -1.27 -12.35
CA GLY A 72 18.72 -0.39 -13.33
C GLY A 72 19.24 1.05 -13.30
N PRO A 73 18.89 1.86 -14.31
CA PRO A 73 19.24 3.27 -14.33
C PRO A 73 18.61 3.99 -13.14
N THR A 74 19.29 5.01 -12.62
CA THR A 74 18.75 5.86 -11.54
C THR A 74 17.86 6.99 -12.05
N VAL A 75 17.73 7.14 -13.36
CA VAL A 75 16.85 8.11 -14.01
C VAL A 75 15.80 7.33 -14.81
N SER A 76 14.53 7.65 -14.61
CA SER A 76 13.45 7.03 -15.38
C SER A 76 13.37 7.59 -16.80
N GLU A 77 12.60 6.93 -17.65
CA GLU A 77 12.09 7.58 -18.85
C GLU A 77 11.20 8.79 -18.47
N ALA A 78 11.11 9.75 -19.38
CA ALA A 78 10.18 10.88 -19.24
C ALA A 78 8.83 10.50 -19.85
N VAL A 79 7.76 10.76 -19.13
CA VAL A 79 6.38 10.48 -19.56
C VAL A 79 5.55 11.75 -19.53
N TRP A 80 4.50 11.82 -20.34
CA TRP A 80 3.55 12.93 -20.32
C TRP A 80 2.27 12.49 -19.63
N LEU A 81 1.88 13.22 -18.60
CA LEU A 81 0.59 13.07 -17.93
C LEU A 81 -0.39 14.13 -18.43
N ARG A 82 -1.68 13.80 -18.43
CA ARG A 82 -2.75 14.71 -18.82
C ARG A 82 -3.93 14.60 -17.86
N SER A 83 -4.40 15.75 -17.37
CA SER A 83 -5.63 15.81 -16.58
C SER A 83 -6.60 16.83 -17.16
N THR A 84 -7.86 16.43 -17.36
CA THR A 84 -8.95 17.31 -17.78
C THR A 84 -9.82 17.66 -16.58
N GLU A 85 -10.06 18.94 -16.36
CA GLU A 85 -11.01 19.46 -15.38
C GLU A 85 -12.38 19.63 -16.04
N TYR A 86 -13.41 19.20 -15.32
CA TYR A 86 -14.80 19.26 -15.76
C TYR A 86 -15.59 20.19 -14.84
N ASP A 87 -16.42 21.01 -15.47
CA ASP A 87 -17.44 21.82 -14.81
C ASP A 87 -18.82 21.21 -15.06
N GLU A 88 -19.71 21.31 -14.08
CA GLU A 88 -21.12 20.94 -14.22
C GLU A 88 -21.90 22.15 -14.79
N GLU A 89 -22.28 22.08 -16.07
CA GLU A 89 -23.18 23.06 -16.70
C GLU A 89 -24.64 22.61 -16.53
N CYS A 90 -25.43 23.38 -15.78
CA CYS A 90 -26.86 23.15 -15.61
C CYS A 90 -27.69 24.11 -16.43
N THR A 91 -28.47 23.58 -17.37
CA THR A 91 -29.51 24.32 -18.10
C THR A 91 -30.88 24.04 -17.47
N GLN A 92 -31.72 25.06 -17.34
CA GLN A 92 -33.13 24.83 -16.98
C GLN A 92 -33.87 24.20 -18.15
N THR A 93 -34.64 23.16 -17.87
CA THR A 93 -35.43 22.41 -18.85
C THR A 93 -36.89 22.42 -18.43
N GLY A 94 -37.76 22.96 -19.28
CA GLY A 94 -39.18 23.20 -18.99
C GLY A 94 -39.44 24.53 -18.26
N ASP A 95 -40.72 24.84 -18.03
CA ASP A 95 -41.13 26.02 -17.27
C ASP A 95 -40.93 25.77 -15.75
N PRO A 96 -40.11 26.57 -15.05
CA PRO A 96 -39.90 26.43 -13.61
C PRO A 96 -41.20 26.51 -12.78
N ARG A 97 -42.25 27.17 -13.30
CA ARG A 97 -43.55 27.31 -12.63
C ARG A 97 -44.41 26.05 -12.70
N HIS A 98 -44.10 25.13 -13.63
CA HIS A 98 -44.86 23.91 -13.89
C HIS A 98 -44.04 22.64 -13.63
N GLY A 99 -43.06 22.71 -12.72
CA GLY A 99 -42.23 21.56 -12.36
C GLY A 99 -41.04 21.31 -13.30
N GLY A 100 -40.60 22.33 -14.07
CA GLY A 100 -39.37 22.27 -14.83
C GLY A 100 -38.15 21.91 -13.96
N GLY A 101 -37.30 21.01 -14.46
CA GLY A 101 -36.11 20.52 -13.77
C GLY A 101 -34.83 21.20 -14.27
N ARG A 102 -33.72 20.99 -13.55
CA ARG A 102 -32.38 21.33 -14.05
C ARG A 102 -31.78 20.10 -14.73
N PHE A 103 -31.37 20.23 -15.97
CA PHE A 103 -30.55 19.25 -16.66
C PHE A 103 -29.09 19.70 -16.57
N CYS A 104 -28.27 18.90 -15.88
CA CYS A 104 -26.87 19.18 -15.65
C CYS A 104 -26.01 18.17 -16.42
N ARG A 105 -24.97 18.66 -17.10
CA ARG A 105 -23.98 17.82 -17.79
C ARG A 105 -22.58 18.29 -17.45
N GLU A 106 -21.62 17.36 -17.43
CA GLU A 106 -20.21 17.70 -17.30
C GLU A 106 -19.66 18.17 -18.65
N VAL A 107 -18.94 19.28 -18.65
CA VAL A 107 -18.22 19.78 -19.83
C VAL A 107 -16.74 19.95 -19.50
N PRO A 108 -15.81 19.56 -20.39
CA PRO A 108 -14.40 19.77 -20.18
C PRO A 108 -14.08 21.27 -20.25
N ARG A 109 -13.34 21.78 -19.27
CA ARG A 109 -13.01 23.21 -19.16
C ARG A 109 -11.53 23.47 -19.40
N TRP A 110 -10.67 22.83 -18.62
CA TRP A 110 -9.22 22.97 -18.75
C TRP A 110 -8.57 21.61 -18.91
N THR A 111 -7.48 21.56 -19.68
CA THR A 111 -6.65 20.37 -19.81
C THR A 111 -5.21 20.72 -19.44
N HIS A 112 -4.73 20.12 -18.37
CA HIS A 112 -3.35 20.23 -17.90
C HIS A 112 -2.51 19.12 -18.52
N ARG A 113 -1.25 19.44 -18.82
CA ARG A 113 -0.28 18.46 -19.31
C ARG A 113 1.05 18.73 -18.64
N GLU A 114 1.67 17.68 -18.12
CA GLU A 114 2.95 17.77 -17.44
C GLU A 114 3.88 16.67 -17.94
N ARG A 115 5.13 17.04 -18.24
CA ARG A 115 6.20 16.08 -18.50
C ARG A 115 6.85 15.71 -17.17
N VAL A 116 6.94 14.42 -16.88
CA VAL A 116 7.44 13.92 -15.61
C VAL A 116 8.59 12.96 -15.85
N GLN A 117 9.70 13.20 -15.17
CA GLN A 117 10.83 12.29 -15.04
C GLN A 117 11.26 12.20 -13.58
N LEU A 118 11.68 11.01 -13.16
CA LEU A 118 12.21 10.78 -11.82
C LEU A 118 13.72 10.53 -11.88
N GLU A 119 14.47 11.21 -11.02
CA GLU A 119 15.88 10.96 -10.78
C GLU A 119 16.10 10.55 -9.33
N VAL A 120 16.70 9.38 -9.11
CA VAL A 120 17.04 8.85 -7.79
C VAL A 120 18.52 9.10 -7.49
N ARG A 121 18.79 9.80 -6.38
CA ARG A 121 20.15 10.16 -5.93
C ARG A 121 20.48 9.56 -4.57
N ASN A 122 21.77 9.34 -4.32
CA ASN A 122 22.34 8.87 -3.05
C ASN A 122 21.76 7.53 -2.56
N ARG A 123 21.18 6.73 -3.46
CA ARG A 123 20.58 5.43 -3.15
C ARG A 123 21.68 4.40 -2.90
N GLN A 124 21.65 3.76 -1.72
CA GLN A 124 22.48 2.58 -1.48
C GLN A 124 22.05 1.43 -2.40
N LYS A 125 22.97 0.51 -2.72
CA LYS A 125 22.62 -0.63 -3.57
C LYS A 125 21.40 -1.38 -3.00
N LEU A 126 20.41 -1.62 -3.85
CA LEU A 126 19.26 -2.44 -3.50
C LEU A 126 19.66 -3.91 -3.45
N PHE A 127 18.94 -4.71 -2.66
CA PHE A 127 19.14 -6.16 -2.73
C PHE A 127 18.60 -6.72 -4.05
N PRO A 128 19.10 -7.88 -4.52
CA PRO A 128 18.71 -8.43 -5.83
C PRO A 128 17.20 -8.60 -6.05
N TRP A 129 16.43 -8.87 -5.00
CA TRP A 129 14.97 -9.03 -5.05
C TRP A 129 14.19 -7.73 -4.82
N GLU A 130 14.85 -6.66 -4.42
CA GLU A 130 14.18 -5.40 -4.14
C GLU A 130 13.92 -4.60 -5.41
N ARG A 131 12.79 -3.90 -5.39
CA ARG A 131 12.44 -2.91 -6.39
C ARG A 131 11.81 -1.73 -5.69
N GLU A 132 12.13 -0.54 -6.18
CA GLU A 132 11.50 0.68 -5.71
C GLU A 132 10.51 1.19 -6.75
N THR A 133 9.28 1.42 -6.32
CA THR A 133 8.17 1.84 -7.16
C THR A 133 7.60 3.14 -6.63
N PHE A 134 7.51 4.10 -7.52
CA PHE A 134 6.90 5.41 -7.31
C PHE A 134 5.72 5.56 -8.26
N GLU A 135 4.72 6.33 -7.85
CA GLU A 135 3.59 6.69 -8.71
C GLU A 135 3.47 8.20 -8.71
N VAL A 136 3.43 8.81 -9.90
CA VAL A 136 3.17 10.25 -10.05
C VAL A 136 1.83 10.40 -10.72
N CYS A 137 0.94 11.19 -10.10
CA CYS A 137 -0.39 11.45 -10.62
C CYS A 137 -0.60 12.94 -10.84
N LEU A 138 -1.19 13.28 -11.98
CA LEU A 138 -1.71 14.61 -12.30
C LEU A 138 -3.24 14.58 -12.15
N GLU A 139 -3.76 15.44 -11.27
CA GLU A 139 -5.20 15.60 -11.02
C GLU A 139 -5.52 17.11 -10.99
N GLY A 140 -6.20 17.60 -12.03
CA GLY A 140 -6.26 19.02 -12.35
C GLY A 140 -4.86 19.57 -12.61
N SER A 141 -4.53 20.68 -11.97
CA SER A 141 -3.16 21.24 -11.94
C SER A 141 -2.24 20.61 -10.89
N TRP A 142 -2.71 19.63 -10.10
CA TRP A 142 -1.98 19.09 -8.96
C TRP A 142 -1.18 17.85 -9.35
N LEU A 143 0.14 17.99 -9.33
CA LEU A 143 1.07 16.88 -9.55
C LEU A 143 1.55 16.34 -8.19
N ASN A 144 1.22 15.09 -7.90
CA ASN A 144 1.53 14.42 -6.64
C ASN A 144 2.40 13.19 -6.87
N LEU A 145 3.42 13.00 -6.02
CA LEU A 145 4.29 11.84 -6.02
C LEU A 145 3.98 10.96 -4.80
N TYR A 146 3.79 9.67 -5.04
CA TYR A 146 3.55 8.65 -4.04
C TYR A 146 4.68 7.63 -4.03
N SER A 147 5.21 7.34 -2.84
CA SER A 147 6.15 6.24 -2.63
C SER A 147 5.36 4.96 -2.37
N VAL A 148 5.21 4.11 -3.39
CA VAL A 148 4.38 2.89 -3.31
C VAL A 148 5.13 1.77 -2.58
N ARG A 149 6.37 1.50 -3.02
CA ARG A 149 7.24 0.47 -2.43
C ARG A 149 8.66 0.99 -2.51
N THR A 150 9.34 1.26 -1.39
CA THR A 150 10.70 1.83 -1.42
C THR A 150 11.57 1.16 -0.37
N ALA A 151 12.84 0.91 -0.66
CA ALA A 151 13.79 0.37 0.34
C ALA A 151 14.41 1.49 1.19
N HIS A 152 14.23 2.74 0.77
CA HIS A 152 14.70 3.91 1.50
C HIS A 152 13.55 4.88 1.80
N GLU A 153 13.78 5.73 2.79
CA GLU A 153 13.06 7.01 2.92
C GLU A 153 13.54 7.97 1.85
N TYR A 154 12.64 8.78 1.30
CA TYR A 154 12.96 9.69 0.21
C TYR A 154 12.53 11.11 0.53
N LYS A 155 13.42 12.06 0.25
CA LYS A 155 13.09 13.47 0.17
C LYS A 155 12.98 13.86 -1.31
N ALA A 156 11.77 14.22 -1.73
CA ALA A 156 11.49 14.61 -3.10
C ALA A 156 11.61 16.13 -3.25
N ASN A 157 12.42 16.57 -4.20
CA ASN A 157 12.48 17.96 -4.65
C ASN A 157 11.89 18.04 -6.05
N ARG A 158 10.89 18.90 -6.23
CA ARG A 158 10.22 19.10 -7.52
C ARG A 158 10.85 20.28 -8.27
N ASN A 159 11.13 20.11 -9.56
CA ASN A 159 11.55 21.17 -10.46
C ASN A 159 10.72 21.10 -11.76
N GLY A 160 9.71 21.96 -11.88
CA GLY A 160 8.71 21.81 -12.95
C GLY A 160 7.89 20.53 -12.74
N GLY A 161 7.78 19.69 -13.78
CA GLY A 161 7.13 18.36 -13.68
C GLY A 161 8.07 17.23 -13.22
N ASP A 162 9.38 17.48 -13.16
CA ASP A 162 10.38 16.48 -12.81
C ASP A 162 10.64 16.43 -11.30
N TYR A 163 10.97 15.25 -10.76
CA TYR A 163 11.32 15.07 -9.35
C TYR A 163 12.72 14.48 -9.17
N VAL A 164 13.48 15.06 -8.25
CA VAL A 164 14.75 14.53 -7.75
C VAL A 164 14.52 13.92 -6.36
N LEU A 165 14.68 12.61 -6.27
CA LEU A 165 14.47 11.79 -5.09
C LEU A 165 15.80 11.52 -4.40
N ASN A 166 16.03 12.14 -3.24
CA ASN A 166 17.23 11.89 -2.45
C ASN A 166 16.95 10.80 -1.43
N ALA A 167 17.63 9.66 -1.57
CA ALA A 167 17.52 8.55 -0.62
C ALA A 167 18.12 8.94 0.73
N GLY A 168 17.39 8.61 1.80
CA GLY A 168 17.78 8.76 3.19
C GLY A 168 18.11 7.41 3.82
N ALA A 169 17.62 7.21 5.05
CA ALA A 169 17.81 5.95 5.75
C ALA A 169 17.13 4.79 5.00
N ARG A 170 17.80 3.64 5.02
CA ARG A 170 17.22 2.38 4.56
C ARG A 170 16.16 1.92 5.56
N LYS A 171 15.05 1.37 5.06
CA LYS A 171 13.99 0.77 5.87
C LYS A 171 13.83 -0.71 5.52
N ALA A 172 13.40 -1.49 6.51
CA ALA A 172 13.16 -2.91 6.32
C ALA A 172 12.05 -3.13 5.28
N MET A 173 12.23 -4.13 4.42
CA MET A 173 11.31 -4.47 3.33
C MET A 173 10.73 -5.86 3.51
N ASP A 174 9.61 -6.15 2.85
CA ASP A 174 9.11 -7.52 2.83
C ASP A 174 10.15 -8.44 2.15
N PRO A 175 10.41 -9.63 2.69
CA PRO A 175 11.34 -10.57 2.08
C PRO A 175 10.84 -11.01 0.71
N ASP A 176 11.76 -11.52 -0.12
CA ASP A 176 11.40 -12.10 -1.42
C ASP A 176 10.54 -13.34 -1.22
N VAL A 177 9.31 -13.36 -1.76
CA VAL A 177 8.43 -14.54 -1.70
C VAL A 177 9.08 -15.79 -2.31
N ASN A 178 9.97 -15.61 -3.30
CA ASN A 178 10.69 -16.69 -3.94
C ASN A 178 12.09 -16.90 -3.33
N GLY A 179 12.42 -16.21 -2.24
CA GLY A 179 13.72 -16.25 -1.60
C GLY A 179 14.07 -17.61 -0.98
N ILE A 180 13.04 -18.37 -0.62
CA ILE A 180 13.18 -19.74 -0.10
C ILE A 180 12.38 -20.67 -1.03
N ALA A 181 12.90 -21.87 -1.29
CA ALA A 181 12.21 -22.90 -2.06
C ALA A 181 12.18 -24.23 -1.29
N ALA A 182 11.00 -24.83 -1.16
CA ALA A 182 10.87 -26.17 -0.59
C ALA A 182 11.28 -27.24 -1.61
N GLY A 183 12.08 -28.20 -1.17
CA GLY A 183 12.32 -29.46 -1.86
C GLY A 183 11.16 -30.43 -1.68
N ALA A 184 11.15 -31.50 -2.47
CA ALA A 184 10.21 -32.59 -2.29
C ALA A 184 10.46 -33.29 -0.94
N PRO A 185 9.42 -33.77 -0.24
CA PRO A 185 9.61 -34.59 0.95
C PRO A 185 10.47 -35.82 0.65
N THR A 186 11.51 -36.05 1.45
CA THR A 186 12.37 -37.22 1.33
C THR A 186 12.04 -38.21 2.44
N ALA A 187 11.84 -39.48 2.06
CA ALA A 187 11.63 -40.54 3.03
C ALA A 187 12.98 -40.91 3.65
N LYS A 188 13.12 -40.68 4.95
CA LYS A 188 14.26 -41.15 5.74
C LYS A 188 13.70 -42.05 6.83
N ASP A 189 13.98 -43.34 6.74
CA ASP A 189 13.43 -44.37 7.62
C ASP A 189 11.89 -44.42 7.59
N LYS A 190 11.24 -44.03 8.71
CA LYS A 190 9.78 -44.01 8.89
C LYS A 190 9.20 -42.59 8.81
N ALA A 191 9.96 -41.64 8.29
CA ALA A 191 9.61 -40.23 8.34
C ALA A 191 9.83 -39.49 7.02
N LEU A 192 9.27 -38.29 6.96
CA LEU A 192 9.46 -37.34 5.88
C LEU A 192 10.27 -36.16 6.37
N THR A 193 11.38 -35.87 5.70
CA THR A 193 12.17 -34.66 5.90
C THR A 193 11.99 -33.75 4.69
N VAL A 194 11.80 -32.46 4.94
CA VAL A 194 11.71 -31.45 3.88
C VAL A 194 12.84 -30.46 4.04
N GLU A 195 13.61 -30.29 2.96
CA GLU A 195 14.65 -29.27 2.87
C GLU A 195 14.09 -28.00 2.24
N PHE A 196 14.47 -26.84 2.76
CA PHE A 196 14.14 -25.54 2.22
C PHE A 196 15.46 -24.85 1.86
N LYS A 197 15.64 -24.44 0.61
CA LYS A 197 16.85 -23.76 0.12
C LYS A 197 16.62 -22.26 0.09
N ASP A 198 17.51 -21.49 0.70
CA ASP A 198 17.46 -20.03 0.75
C ASP A 198 18.53 -19.43 -0.17
N GLN A 199 18.09 -18.81 -1.26
CA GLN A 199 19.01 -18.20 -2.23
C GLN A 199 19.64 -16.88 -1.72
N TRP A 200 19.07 -16.29 -0.67
CA TRP A 200 19.44 -14.96 -0.18
C TRP A 200 20.03 -14.96 1.22
N ALA A 201 20.29 -16.14 1.82
CA ALA A 201 20.73 -16.27 3.21
C ALA A 201 21.91 -15.36 3.58
N SER A 202 22.89 -15.22 2.68
CA SER A 202 24.06 -14.36 2.89
C SER A 202 23.74 -12.88 3.11
N TYR A 203 22.65 -12.37 2.51
CA TYR A 203 22.20 -10.98 2.70
C TYR A 203 21.42 -10.79 4.03
N TYR A 204 20.97 -11.88 4.63
CA TYR A 204 20.21 -11.91 5.88
C TYR A 204 21.07 -12.36 7.07
N ALA A 205 22.40 -12.22 6.97
CA ALA A 205 23.32 -12.60 8.04
C ALA A 205 22.93 -11.94 9.38
N GLY A 206 22.72 -12.78 10.40
CA GLY A 206 22.30 -12.35 11.74
C GLY A 206 20.79 -12.18 11.93
N GLU A 207 19.97 -12.43 10.90
CA GLU A 207 18.52 -12.54 11.04
C GLU A 207 18.08 -13.97 11.34
N LYS A 208 16.83 -14.10 11.79
CA LYS A 208 16.15 -15.39 11.92
C LYS A 208 15.12 -15.57 10.83
N VAL A 209 14.88 -16.82 10.46
CA VAL A 209 13.84 -17.24 9.52
C VAL A 209 12.86 -18.12 10.27
N LYS A 210 11.58 -17.75 10.22
CA LYS A 210 10.50 -18.56 10.74
C LYS A 210 9.77 -19.25 9.60
N ILE A 211 9.81 -20.57 9.55
CA ILE A 211 9.14 -21.38 8.54
C ILE A 211 7.92 -22.03 9.17
N LYS A 212 6.77 -21.85 8.53
CA LYS A 212 5.52 -22.52 8.86
C LYS A 212 5.20 -23.50 7.74
N ALA A 213 5.11 -24.78 8.07
CA ALA A 213 4.91 -25.86 7.10
C ALA A 213 3.85 -26.84 7.57
N ALA A 214 2.90 -27.16 6.69
CA ALA A 214 1.86 -28.15 6.88
C ALA A 214 2.11 -29.33 5.94
N LEU A 215 2.41 -30.50 6.50
CA LEU A 215 2.55 -31.74 5.75
C LEU A 215 1.15 -32.23 5.35
N ARG A 216 0.92 -32.39 4.04
CA ARG A 216 -0.36 -32.83 3.48
C ARG A 216 -0.19 -34.10 2.66
N ARG A 217 -1.22 -34.94 2.64
CA ARG A 217 -1.32 -36.10 1.75
C ARG A 217 -2.18 -35.72 0.56
N GLU A 218 -1.66 -35.94 -0.64
CA GLU A 218 -2.42 -35.75 -1.88
C GLU A 218 -3.45 -36.88 -2.05
N VAL A 219 -4.71 -36.51 -2.25
CA VAL A 219 -5.82 -37.44 -2.50
C VAL A 219 -6.56 -37.01 -3.76
N GLU A 220 -6.40 -37.79 -4.83
CA GLU A 220 -7.01 -37.50 -6.12
C GLU A 220 -8.55 -37.38 -6.01
N GLY A 221 -9.08 -36.25 -6.48
CA GLY A 221 -10.53 -35.98 -6.47
C GLY A 221 -11.12 -35.67 -5.09
N TRP A 222 -10.30 -35.43 -4.05
CA TRP A 222 -10.77 -35.15 -2.69
C TRP A 222 -9.96 -34.04 -2.01
N PHE A 223 -10.37 -33.65 -0.80
CA PHE A 223 -9.60 -32.74 0.04
C PHE A 223 -8.34 -33.43 0.58
N ASP A 224 -7.19 -32.76 0.44
CA ASP A 224 -5.90 -33.23 0.96
C ASP A 224 -5.80 -33.04 2.48
N PRO A 225 -5.84 -34.10 3.29
CA PRO A 225 -5.77 -33.96 4.74
C PRO A 225 -4.41 -33.41 5.17
N THR A 226 -4.44 -32.49 6.14
CA THR A 226 -3.24 -32.03 6.85
C THR A 226 -2.88 -33.05 7.93
N LEU A 227 -1.68 -33.61 7.84
CA LEU A 227 -1.17 -34.56 8.81
C LEU A 227 -0.63 -33.85 10.05
N LYS A 228 0.19 -32.82 9.83
CA LYS A 228 0.79 -32.01 10.89
C LYS A 228 1.21 -30.64 10.35
N GLU A 229 0.95 -29.62 11.16
CA GLU A 229 1.46 -28.27 10.97
C GLU A 229 2.55 -27.99 12.01
N VAL A 230 3.66 -27.40 11.57
CA VAL A 230 4.78 -27.00 12.43
C VAL A 230 5.23 -25.59 12.09
N GLU A 231 5.73 -24.90 13.09
CA GLU A 231 6.31 -23.56 12.97
C GLU A 231 7.66 -23.57 13.70
N LEU A 232 8.73 -23.32 12.96
CA LEU A 232 10.11 -23.43 13.45
C LEU A 232 10.90 -22.16 13.12
N GLU A 233 11.76 -21.75 14.05
CA GLU A 233 12.68 -20.63 13.86
C GLU A 233 14.10 -21.15 13.67
N PHE A 234 14.77 -20.63 12.66
CA PHE A 234 16.15 -20.94 12.29
C PHE A 234 16.97 -19.65 12.23
N ASP A 235 18.28 -19.75 12.44
CA ASP A 235 19.20 -18.67 12.06
C ASP A 235 19.37 -18.66 10.54
N ALA A 236 19.64 -17.50 9.92
CA ALA A 236 19.82 -17.41 8.47
C ALA A 236 20.93 -18.38 7.97
N ALA A 237 20.57 -19.27 7.03
CA ALA A 237 21.43 -20.31 6.49
C ALA A 237 20.99 -20.66 5.06
N ASP A 238 21.88 -21.20 4.23
CA ASP A 238 21.57 -21.52 2.82
C ASP A 238 20.53 -22.64 2.67
N ALA A 239 20.35 -23.46 3.72
CA ALA A 239 19.35 -24.51 3.76
C ALA A 239 18.81 -24.75 5.16
N TYR A 240 17.53 -25.14 5.22
CA TYR A 240 16.83 -25.53 6.44
C TYR A 240 16.25 -26.92 6.25
N ALA A 241 16.20 -27.72 7.32
CA ALA A 241 15.58 -29.04 7.29
C ALA A 241 14.52 -29.12 8.37
N ILE A 242 13.31 -29.53 7.98
CA ILE A 242 12.23 -29.86 8.90
C ILE A 242 12.06 -31.37 8.88
N ASP A 243 12.42 -32.03 9.98
CA ASP A 243 12.18 -33.44 10.18
C ASP A 243 10.80 -33.65 10.83
N PHE A 244 9.83 -34.11 10.04
CA PHE A 244 8.49 -34.39 10.56
C PHE A 244 8.45 -35.64 11.46
N ASN A 245 9.52 -36.44 11.52
CA ASN A 245 9.61 -37.59 12.44
C ASN A 245 9.44 -37.18 13.90
N ALA A 246 9.99 -36.01 14.27
CA ALA A 246 9.92 -35.47 15.61
C ALA A 246 8.45 -35.27 16.07
N TYR A 247 7.52 -35.22 15.12
CA TYR A 247 6.09 -34.99 15.34
C TYR A 247 5.22 -36.17 14.92
N ALA A 248 5.81 -37.32 14.56
CA ALA A 248 5.07 -38.47 14.02
C ALA A 248 3.97 -39.00 14.95
N LYS A 249 4.16 -38.85 16.27
CA LYS A 249 3.16 -39.22 17.29
C LYS A 249 1.92 -38.33 17.28
N ASP A 250 2.04 -37.12 16.74
CA ASP A 250 0.99 -36.11 16.72
C ASP A 250 0.29 -36.01 15.36
N PHE A 251 0.60 -36.92 14.42
CA PHE A 251 -0.03 -36.90 13.12
C PHE A 251 -1.51 -37.24 13.24
N SER A 252 -2.36 -36.55 12.46
CA SER A 252 -3.78 -36.88 12.37
C SER A 252 -4.03 -38.29 11.78
N GLU A 253 -3.09 -38.79 10.97
CA GLU A 253 -3.07 -40.16 10.46
C GLU A 253 -1.62 -40.65 10.23
N ALA A 254 -1.41 -41.97 10.28
CA ALA A 254 -0.12 -42.56 9.97
C ALA A 254 0.26 -42.40 8.48
N LEU A 255 1.56 -42.25 8.20
CA LEU A 255 2.08 -42.25 6.84
C LEU A 255 1.81 -43.60 6.15
N LYS A 256 1.25 -43.55 4.94
CA LYS A 256 0.87 -44.73 4.16
C LYS A 256 1.85 -44.92 3.00
N PRO A 257 2.55 -46.07 2.91
CA PRO A 257 3.43 -46.37 1.78
C PRO A 257 2.69 -46.24 0.44
N GLY A 258 3.39 -45.73 -0.58
CA GLY A 258 2.85 -45.55 -1.93
C GLY A 258 1.91 -44.34 -2.09
N LYS A 259 1.67 -43.55 -1.04
CA LYS A 259 0.91 -42.29 -1.13
C LYS A 259 1.82 -41.10 -1.37
N LYS A 260 1.30 -40.09 -2.06
CA LYS A 260 2.00 -38.83 -2.33
C LYS A 260 1.80 -37.84 -1.19
N TYR A 261 2.86 -37.14 -0.85
CA TYR A 261 2.90 -36.13 0.19
C TYR A 261 3.59 -34.87 -0.32
N TYR A 262 3.16 -33.72 0.18
CA TYR A 262 3.78 -32.41 -0.08
C TYR A 262 3.66 -31.53 1.17
N VAL A 263 4.29 -30.36 1.13
CA VAL A 263 4.11 -29.34 2.18
C VAL A 263 3.42 -28.11 1.62
N GLU A 264 2.34 -27.67 2.27
CA GLU A 264 1.86 -26.29 2.13
C GLU A 264 2.65 -25.43 3.12
N TRP A 265 3.29 -24.36 2.65
CA TRP A 265 4.23 -23.63 3.49
C TRP A 265 4.29 -22.13 3.21
N GLY A 266 4.92 -21.43 4.16
CA GLY A 266 5.28 -20.03 4.07
C GLY A 266 6.32 -19.68 5.12
N PHE A 267 6.80 -18.44 5.08
CA PHE A 267 7.86 -18.02 6.00
C PHE A 267 7.80 -16.53 6.33
N SER A 268 8.49 -16.13 7.39
CA SER A 268 8.77 -14.73 7.71
C SER A 268 10.23 -14.59 8.13
N ARG A 269 10.80 -13.40 7.99
CA ARG A 269 12.15 -13.08 8.49
C ARG A 269 12.06 -12.09 9.64
N ILE A 270 12.90 -12.29 10.65
CA ILE A 270 12.93 -11.48 11.86
C ILE A 270 14.32 -10.84 11.95
N GLY A 271 14.40 -9.54 11.68
CA GLY A 271 15.65 -8.79 11.76
C GLY A 271 15.53 -7.32 11.34
N LYS A 272 16.64 -6.75 10.85
CA LYS A 272 16.76 -5.32 10.48
C LYS A 272 16.61 -5.07 8.98
N VAL A 273 16.89 -6.08 8.16
CA VAL A 273 16.82 -6.11 6.70
C VAL A 273 15.37 -6.32 6.26
N SER A 274 14.69 -7.29 6.88
CA SER A 274 13.32 -7.65 6.53
C SER A 274 12.28 -7.28 7.58
N LYS A 275 11.08 -6.94 7.09
CA LYS A 275 9.90 -6.89 7.95
C LYS A 275 9.49 -8.30 8.35
N PRO A 276 8.92 -8.49 9.56
CA PRO A 276 8.35 -9.76 10.01
C PRO A 276 6.99 -10.05 9.35
N THR A 277 6.89 -9.83 8.04
CA THR A 277 5.70 -10.12 7.24
C THR A 277 5.70 -11.60 6.87
N TYR A 278 4.57 -12.29 7.10
CA TYR A 278 4.40 -13.67 6.69
C TYR A 278 4.11 -13.78 5.20
N MET A 279 5.00 -14.46 4.48
CA MET A 279 4.90 -14.76 3.05
C MET A 279 4.30 -16.15 2.88
N LYS A 280 3.03 -16.22 2.45
CA LYS A 280 2.42 -17.49 2.01
C LYS A 280 2.98 -17.85 0.64
N VAL A 281 3.72 -18.95 0.55
CA VAL A 281 4.31 -19.42 -0.72
C VAL A 281 3.37 -20.37 -1.44
N GLY A 282 2.77 -21.32 -0.71
CA GLY A 282 1.84 -22.31 -1.25
C GLY A 282 2.40 -23.73 -1.17
N ASP A 283 2.09 -24.55 -2.17
CA ASP A 283 2.41 -25.98 -2.15
C ASP A 283 3.81 -26.23 -2.72
N GLY A 284 4.58 -27.06 -2.02
CA GLY A 284 5.87 -27.56 -2.48
C GLY A 284 5.73 -28.77 -3.43
N PRO A 285 6.87 -29.27 -3.96
CA PRO A 285 6.88 -30.46 -4.77
C PRO A 285 6.34 -31.69 -4.02
N THR A 286 5.67 -32.59 -4.75
CA THR A 286 5.15 -33.85 -4.19
C THR A 286 6.20 -34.97 -4.25
N ALA A 287 6.13 -35.90 -3.30
CA ALA A 287 6.92 -37.13 -3.30
C ALA A 287 6.10 -38.32 -2.84
N VAL A 288 6.34 -39.49 -3.43
CA VAL A 288 5.74 -40.75 -2.98
C VAL A 288 6.49 -41.24 -1.75
N TYR A 289 5.77 -41.46 -0.65
CA TYR A 289 6.37 -42.01 0.56
C TYR A 289 6.65 -43.51 0.38
N GLN A 290 7.94 -43.87 0.42
CA GLN A 290 8.42 -45.24 0.43
C GLN A 290 9.42 -45.40 1.59
N PRO A 291 9.03 -46.04 2.71
CA PRO A 291 9.95 -46.21 3.84
C PRO A 291 11.14 -47.10 3.44
N ALA A 292 12.33 -46.74 3.90
CA ALA A 292 13.54 -47.51 3.65
C ALA A 292 13.35 -48.95 4.19
N GLY A 293 13.46 -49.94 3.30
CA GLY A 293 13.26 -51.36 3.63
C GLY A 293 12.04 -52.01 2.99
N PHE A 294 11.15 -51.25 2.36
CA PHE A 294 10.13 -51.79 1.43
C PHE A 294 10.67 -51.75 -0.01
N VAL A 295 11.81 -52.39 -0.26
CA VAL A 295 12.15 -52.78 -1.64
C VAL A 295 11.28 -53.98 -1.95
N GLU A 296 10.23 -53.77 -2.73
CA GLU A 296 9.42 -54.84 -3.30
C GLU A 296 10.36 -55.80 -4.02
N ILE A 297 10.51 -57.02 -3.50
CA ILE A 297 11.09 -58.15 -4.22
C ILE A 297 10.05 -58.56 -5.27
N ALA A 298 9.81 -57.69 -6.25
CA ALA A 298 8.90 -57.90 -7.36
C ALA A 298 9.72 -58.07 -8.65
N ALA A 299 10.69 -58.98 -8.65
CA ALA A 299 11.45 -59.33 -9.85
C ALA A 299 12.17 -60.69 -9.71
N LEU A 300 11.46 -61.77 -9.36
CA LEU A 300 11.92 -63.15 -9.62
C LEU A 300 10.68 -64.05 -9.83
N TYR A 301 10.03 -63.92 -10.97
CA TYR A 301 9.24 -64.97 -11.62
C TYR A 301 9.53 -64.95 -13.11
#